data_AF-A0A7C2HKZ3-F1
#
_entry.id   AF-A0A7C2HKZ3-F1
#
_cell.length_a   1.000
_cell.length_b   1.000
_cell.length_c   1.000
_cell.angle_alpha   90.00
_cell.angle_beta   90.00
_cell.angle_gamma   90.00
#
_symmetry.space_group_name_H-M   'P 1'
#
loop_
_entity.id
_entity.type
_entity.pdbx_description
1 polymer ?
#
loop_
_entity_poly.entity_id
_entity_poly.type
_entity_poly.pdbx_seq_one_letter_code
_entity_poly.pdbx_strand_id
1 'polypeptide(L)'
;VAIASPGKIGLVRRVEREPALDEVVTLFADSVDIVLTEGYKWAGKPKIEVSRAARSTTLICDPSELLAVVADHPLNLPVPQFDLDDIVGLADLIERDTVLSGNVLRLVNSALYGRRGNVSSVRAAVSILGLNKLRNFLLGLSVSRLWSRVRTPDNWSMARFNGHAIAVAVLADRLVQKAPIEYPEGAFAAGLLHDLGRLMIATALPDEFQRIHAMRVSSGKPLVQCEYAIIDTSHAELSASALARWNLPAPIQKAVLYHHHPELDPERRPGGVQPLSLALAVANDVANSAGHAIADEDAREAPPARDALSRLKLAHETDLILATLEEDLQPIKASM
;
A
#
# COMPACT_ATOMS: atom_id res chain seq x y z
N VAL A 1 -3.70 -8.31 24.06
CA VAL A 1 -3.62 -6.84 24.05
C VAL A 1 -4.79 -6.30 23.26
N ALA A 2 -5.60 -5.42 23.85
CA ALA A 2 -6.66 -4.69 23.17
C ALA A 2 -6.35 -3.20 23.29
N ILE A 3 -6.42 -2.48 22.18
CA ILE A 3 -6.22 -1.02 22.11
C ILE A 3 -7.54 -0.44 21.66
N ALA A 4 -8.15 0.41 22.48
CA ALA A 4 -9.48 0.96 22.21
C ALA A 4 -9.45 2.50 22.22
N SER A 5 -10.26 3.09 21.35
CA SER A 5 -10.58 4.53 21.32
C SER A 5 -12.11 4.69 21.21
N PRO A 6 -12.67 5.91 21.32
CA PRO A 6 -14.12 6.13 21.28
C PRO A 6 -14.85 5.59 20.04
N GLY A 7 -14.15 5.23 18.96
CA GLY A 7 -14.77 4.67 17.76
C GLY A 7 -14.09 3.44 17.17
N LYS A 8 -13.05 2.86 17.80
CA LYS A 8 -12.27 1.74 17.25
C LYS A 8 -11.68 0.86 18.33
N ILE A 9 -11.53 -0.43 18.01
CA ILE A 9 -10.82 -1.41 18.84
C ILE A 9 -9.88 -2.21 17.95
N GLY A 10 -8.60 -2.25 18.29
CA GLY A 10 -7.61 -3.16 17.74
C GLY A 10 -7.33 -4.28 18.73
N LEU A 11 -7.39 -5.53 18.28
CA LEU A 11 -7.19 -6.70 19.14
C LEU A 11 -6.00 -7.54 18.63
N VAL A 12 -5.02 -7.75 19.49
CA VAL A 12 -3.93 -8.71 19.28
C VAL A 12 -4.03 -9.76 20.37
N ARG A 13 -4.33 -10.99 19.98
CA ARG A 13 -4.52 -12.11 20.91
C ARG A 13 -3.65 -13.29 20.48
N ARG A 14 -2.89 -13.84 21.42
CA ARG A 14 -2.23 -15.14 21.21
C ARG A 14 -3.29 -16.24 21.31
N VAL A 15 -3.31 -17.14 20.35
CA VAL A 15 -4.21 -18.29 20.30
C VAL A 15 -3.43 -19.57 20.53
N GLU A 16 -4.04 -20.55 21.19
CA GLU A 16 -3.42 -21.85 21.49
C GLU A 16 -3.40 -22.77 20.26
N ARG A 17 -4.35 -22.57 19.34
CA ARG A 17 -4.45 -23.24 18.04
C ARG A 17 -4.91 -22.27 16.97
N GLU A 18 -4.70 -22.63 15.71
CA GLU A 18 -5.31 -21.93 14.58
C GLU A 18 -6.85 -22.02 14.71
N PRO A 19 -7.56 -20.89 14.85
CA PRO A 19 -9.03 -20.92 14.90
C PRO A 19 -9.59 -21.28 13.53
N ALA A 20 -10.81 -21.80 13.45
CA ALA A 20 -11.48 -21.97 12.15
C ALA A 20 -11.97 -20.61 11.61
N LEU A 21 -12.18 -20.46 10.30
CA LEU A 21 -12.67 -19.19 9.72
C LEU A 21 -14.00 -18.75 10.34
N ASP A 22 -14.92 -19.67 10.63
CA ASP A 22 -16.19 -19.33 11.28
C ASP A 22 -15.99 -18.83 12.72
N GLU A 23 -15.01 -19.38 13.44
CA GLU A 23 -14.62 -18.89 14.77
C GLU A 23 -14.03 -17.47 14.67
N VAL A 24 -13.23 -17.21 13.63
CA VAL A 24 -12.69 -15.86 13.34
C VAL A 24 -13.82 -14.89 13.02
N VAL A 25 -14.75 -15.24 12.14
CA VAL A 25 -15.91 -14.39 11.79
C VAL A 25 -16.74 -14.13 13.04
N THR A 26 -17.01 -15.15 13.85
CA THR A 26 -17.81 -15.01 15.09
C THR A 26 -17.16 -14.07 16.11
N LEU A 27 -15.82 -14.03 16.18
CA LEU A 27 -15.11 -13.08 17.07
C LEU A 27 -15.40 -11.62 16.73
N PHE A 28 -15.70 -11.33 15.46
CA PHE A 28 -16.03 -9.99 15.00
C PHE A 28 -17.53 -9.79 14.74
N ALA A 29 -18.33 -10.87 14.72
CA ALA A 29 -19.77 -10.83 14.47
C ALA A 29 -20.12 -9.89 13.28
N ASP A 30 -21.22 -9.15 13.38
CA ASP A 30 -21.63 -8.14 12.39
C ASP A 30 -20.86 -6.80 12.51
N SER A 31 -19.78 -6.75 13.29
CA SER A 31 -19.03 -5.49 13.50
C SER A 31 -18.00 -5.20 12.40
N VAL A 32 -17.80 -6.15 11.48
CA VAL A 32 -16.87 -6.00 10.34
C VAL A 32 -17.54 -6.47 9.05
N ASP A 33 -17.34 -5.71 7.98
CA ASP A 33 -17.85 -6.06 6.65
C ASP A 33 -16.94 -7.07 5.93
N ILE A 34 -15.66 -7.14 6.30
CA ILE A 34 -14.65 -7.98 5.66
C ILE A 34 -13.72 -8.56 6.72
N VAL A 35 -13.44 -9.86 6.58
CA VAL A 35 -12.40 -10.56 7.34
C VAL A 35 -11.29 -10.96 6.37
N LEU A 36 -10.11 -10.33 6.50
CA LEU A 36 -8.91 -10.73 5.75
C LEU A 36 -8.12 -11.72 6.59
N THR A 37 -7.80 -12.88 6.01
CA THR A 37 -7.06 -13.94 6.69
C THR A 37 -5.89 -14.44 5.83
N GLU A 38 -4.80 -14.82 6.48
CA GLU A 38 -3.63 -15.44 5.86
C GLU A 38 -3.43 -16.83 6.48
N GLY A 39 -3.05 -17.83 5.67
CA GLY A 39 -2.78 -19.21 6.13
C GLY A 39 -3.93 -20.21 5.96
N TYR A 40 -5.17 -19.75 5.72
CA TYR A 40 -6.40 -20.56 5.71
C TYR A 40 -6.69 -21.31 4.39
N LYS A 41 -5.67 -21.87 3.76
CA LYS A 41 -5.80 -22.51 2.43
C LYS A 41 -6.79 -23.68 2.43
N TRP A 42 -6.91 -24.37 3.56
CA TRP A 42 -7.68 -25.61 3.75
C TRP A 42 -8.98 -25.43 4.54
N ALA A 43 -9.49 -24.20 4.63
CA ALA A 43 -10.55 -23.84 5.58
C ALA A 43 -11.99 -24.21 5.17
N GLY A 44 -12.20 -25.02 4.12
CA GLY A 44 -13.54 -25.54 3.79
C GLY A 44 -14.53 -24.49 3.27
N LYS A 45 -14.05 -23.42 2.62
CA LYS A 45 -14.90 -22.30 2.16
C LYS A 45 -14.86 -22.16 0.64
N PRO A 46 -15.98 -21.76 0.02
CA PRO A 46 -16.01 -21.42 -1.40
C PRO A 46 -14.90 -20.42 -1.74
N LYS A 47 -14.09 -20.73 -2.76
CA LYS A 47 -12.94 -19.91 -3.11
C LYS A 47 -12.68 -19.84 -4.59
N ILE A 48 -12.02 -18.77 -5.00
CA ILE A 48 -11.42 -18.63 -6.32
C ILE A 48 -9.94 -18.96 -6.14
N GLU A 49 -9.45 -19.99 -6.83
CA GLU A 49 -8.06 -20.39 -6.72
C GLU A 49 -7.21 -19.78 -7.84
N VAL A 50 -6.03 -19.26 -7.49
CA VAL A 50 -5.05 -18.77 -8.47
C VAL A 50 -3.96 -19.83 -8.62
N SER A 51 -3.90 -20.47 -9.78
CA SER A 51 -2.96 -21.54 -10.10
C SER A 51 -1.94 -21.05 -11.13
N ARG A 52 -0.65 -21.08 -10.80
CA ARG A 52 0.42 -20.65 -11.72
C ARG A 52 1.35 -21.82 -11.98
N ALA A 53 1.54 -22.19 -13.24
CA ALA A 53 2.39 -23.31 -13.66
C ALA A 53 3.83 -23.17 -13.13
N ALA A 54 4.32 -21.93 -12.99
CA ALA A 54 5.61 -21.62 -12.39
C ALA A 54 5.75 -22.03 -10.91
N ARG A 55 4.64 -22.27 -10.20
CA ARG A 55 4.63 -22.71 -8.79
C ARG A 55 4.13 -24.14 -8.63
N SER A 56 2.99 -24.46 -9.24
CA SER A 56 2.34 -25.77 -9.18
C SER A 56 1.25 -25.81 -10.24
N THR A 57 1.08 -26.96 -10.89
CA THR A 57 -0.07 -27.26 -11.76
C THR A 57 -1.18 -28.00 -11.02
N THR A 58 -0.94 -28.40 -9.77
CA THR A 58 -1.93 -29.05 -8.91
C THR A 58 -2.65 -28.01 -8.07
N LEU A 59 -3.97 -28.07 -8.08
CA LEU A 59 -4.83 -27.24 -7.25
C LEU A 59 -4.74 -27.66 -5.78
N ILE A 60 -4.81 -26.69 -4.90
CA ILE A 60 -4.76 -26.83 -3.45
C ILE A 60 -6.18 -27.07 -2.92
N CYS A 61 -7.18 -26.45 -3.53
CA CYS A 61 -8.56 -26.57 -3.12
C CYS A 61 -9.19 -27.88 -3.57
N ASP A 62 -10.13 -28.39 -2.76
CA ASP A 62 -11.06 -29.41 -3.22
C ASP A 62 -11.92 -28.85 -4.38
N PRO A 63 -12.11 -29.57 -5.50
CA PRO A 63 -12.91 -29.08 -6.61
C PRO A 63 -14.35 -28.69 -6.25
N SER A 64 -14.93 -29.28 -5.20
CA SER A 64 -16.27 -28.95 -4.71
C SER A 64 -16.36 -27.58 -4.02
N GLU A 65 -15.23 -27.03 -3.60
CA GLU A 65 -15.12 -25.70 -2.97
C GLU A 65 -14.77 -24.59 -3.99
N LEU A 66 -14.48 -24.94 -5.25
CA LEU A 66 -14.07 -23.96 -6.25
C LEU A 66 -15.27 -23.22 -6.84
N LEU A 67 -15.25 -21.89 -6.75
CA LEU A 67 -16.15 -21.00 -7.47
C LEU A 67 -15.63 -20.70 -8.88
N ALA A 68 -14.31 -20.61 -9.02
CA ALA A 68 -13.59 -20.42 -10.28
C ALA A 68 -12.10 -20.66 -10.09
N VAL A 69 -11.37 -20.76 -11.19
CA VAL A 69 -9.92 -20.84 -11.21
C VAL A 69 -9.33 -19.77 -12.11
N VAL A 70 -8.28 -19.11 -11.65
CA VAL A 70 -7.46 -18.20 -12.45
C VAL A 70 -6.13 -18.92 -12.73
N ALA A 71 -5.84 -19.24 -13.98
CA ALA A 71 -4.63 -20.00 -14.32
C ALA A 71 -3.94 -19.55 -15.60
N ASP A 72 -2.65 -19.87 -15.69
CA ASP A 72 -1.80 -19.70 -16.89
C ASP A 72 -1.60 -21.03 -17.66
N HIS A 73 -2.38 -22.06 -17.33
CA HIS A 73 -2.32 -23.39 -17.94
C HIS A 73 -3.72 -24.02 -18.00
N PRO A 74 -3.97 -24.94 -18.95
CA PRO A 74 -5.27 -25.56 -19.10
C PRO A 74 -5.62 -26.46 -17.92
N LEU A 75 -6.85 -26.35 -17.43
CA LEU A 75 -7.39 -27.20 -16.37
C LEU A 75 -8.76 -27.72 -16.81
N ASN A 76 -8.97 -29.03 -16.72
CA ASN A 76 -10.25 -29.64 -17.08
C ASN A 76 -11.16 -29.70 -15.84
N LEU A 77 -11.86 -28.60 -15.57
CA LEU A 77 -12.68 -28.43 -14.37
C LEU A 77 -14.09 -27.95 -14.74
N PRO A 78 -15.12 -28.33 -13.97
CA PRO A 78 -16.51 -27.92 -14.20
C PRO A 78 -16.83 -26.51 -13.66
N VAL A 79 -15.82 -25.67 -13.45
CA VAL A 79 -15.95 -24.30 -12.89
C VAL A 79 -15.37 -23.29 -13.88
N PRO A 80 -15.84 -22.03 -13.88
CA PRO A 80 -15.28 -20.98 -14.73
C PRO A 80 -13.76 -20.87 -14.58
N GLN A 81 -13.07 -20.84 -15.72
CA GLN A 81 -11.62 -20.65 -15.79
C GLN A 81 -11.32 -19.31 -16.44
N PHE A 82 -10.41 -18.56 -15.81
CA PHE A 82 -9.98 -17.24 -16.26
C PHE A 82 -8.47 -17.26 -16.47
N ASP A 83 -7.98 -16.54 -17.48
CA ASP A 83 -6.55 -16.26 -17.60
C ASP A 83 -6.09 -15.35 -16.45
N LEU A 84 -4.80 -15.35 -16.13
CA LEU A 84 -4.22 -14.46 -15.11
C LEU A 84 -4.53 -12.97 -15.35
N ASP A 85 -4.74 -12.61 -16.61
CA ASP A 85 -5.05 -11.26 -17.08
C ASP A 85 -6.55 -11.06 -17.40
N ASP A 86 -7.40 -12.09 -17.27
CA ASP A 86 -8.86 -11.98 -17.46
C ASP A 86 -9.56 -11.46 -16.20
N ILE A 87 -9.22 -10.21 -15.93
CA ILE A 87 -9.68 -9.44 -14.79
C ILE A 87 -11.16 -9.07 -14.94
N VAL A 88 -11.62 -8.85 -16.17
CA VAL A 88 -13.01 -8.48 -16.47
C VAL A 88 -13.93 -9.69 -16.23
N GLY A 89 -13.55 -10.88 -16.70
CA GLY A 89 -14.30 -12.10 -16.46
C GLY A 89 -14.38 -12.45 -14.98
N LEU A 90 -13.28 -12.27 -14.24
CA LEU A 90 -13.25 -12.51 -12.80
C LEU A 90 -14.13 -11.54 -12.01
N ALA A 91 -14.10 -10.25 -12.37
CA ALA A 91 -14.98 -9.25 -11.78
C ALA A 91 -16.45 -9.55 -12.06
N ASP A 92 -16.79 -9.96 -13.30
CA ASP A 92 -18.14 -10.35 -13.69
C ASP A 92 -18.64 -11.57 -12.92
N LEU A 93 -17.76 -12.54 -12.62
CA LEU A 93 -18.10 -13.68 -11.76
C LEU A 93 -18.46 -13.23 -10.35
N ILE A 94 -17.62 -12.37 -9.76
CA ILE A 94 -17.84 -11.82 -8.42
C ILE A 94 -19.12 -10.95 -8.40
N GLU A 95 -19.38 -10.22 -9.48
CA GLU A 95 -20.55 -9.33 -9.62
C GLU A 95 -21.88 -10.09 -9.73
N ARG A 96 -21.87 -11.33 -10.24
CA ARG A 96 -23.05 -12.21 -10.35
C ARG A 96 -23.52 -12.76 -9.01
N ASP A 97 -22.64 -12.79 -8.00
CA ASP A 97 -22.99 -13.13 -6.63
C ASP A 97 -23.39 -11.86 -5.87
N THR A 98 -24.70 -11.66 -5.71
CA THR A 98 -25.33 -10.46 -5.15
C THR A 98 -24.84 -10.08 -3.75
N VAL A 99 -24.24 -11.02 -3.00
CA VAL A 99 -23.68 -10.77 -1.66
C VAL A 99 -22.25 -10.21 -1.76
N LEU A 100 -21.43 -10.73 -2.67
CA LEU A 100 -20.06 -10.26 -2.90
C LEU A 100 -20.02 -8.89 -3.57
N SER A 101 -20.86 -8.66 -4.58
CA SER A 101 -21.01 -7.35 -5.27
C SER A 101 -21.40 -6.24 -4.30
N GLY A 102 -22.34 -6.55 -3.39
CA GLY A 102 -22.79 -5.60 -2.35
C GLY A 102 -21.68 -5.24 -1.36
N ASN A 103 -20.77 -6.17 -1.04
CA ASN A 103 -19.67 -5.95 -0.11
C ASN A 103 -18.50 -5.21 -0.75
N VAL A 104 -18.16 -5.49 -2.01
CA VAL A 104 -17.11 -4.76 -2.74
C VAL A 104 -17.57 -3.35 -3.11
N LEU A 105 -18.81 -3.17 -3.55
CA LEU A 105 -19.36 -1.83 -3.81
C LEU A 105 -19.56 -1.03 -2.52
N ARG A 106 -19.94 -1.66 -1.39
CA ARG A 106 -19.91 -1.00 -0.08
C ARG A 106 -18.49 -0.69 0.36
N LEU A 107 -17.49 -1.51 0.06
CA LEU A 107 -16.09 -1.25 0.37
C LEU A 107 -15.56 -0.04 -0.42
N VAL A 108 -15.86 0.04 -1.71
CA VAL A 108 -15.47 1.15 -2.59
C VAL A 108 -16.22 2.43 -2.19
N ASN A 109 -17.53 2.37 -1.98
CA ASN A 109 -18.33 3.54 -1.60
C ASN A 109 -18.18 3.95 -0.12
N SER A 110 -17.73 3.06 0.77
CA SER A 110 -17.31 3.44 2.13
C SER A 110 -15.87 3.99 2.16
N ALA A 111 -15.09 3.81 1.10
CA ALA A 111 -13.78 4.45 0.88
C ALA A 111 -13.91 5.86 0.40
N LEU A 112 -14.80 6.01 -0.58
CA LEU A 112 -14.94 7.18 -1.41
C LEU A 112 -16.10 8.03 -0.92
N TYR A 113 -16.06 8.48 0.33
CA TYR A 113 -16.90 9.55 0.92
C TYR A 113 -17.99 9.18 1.94
N GLY A 114 -17.87 9.83 3.10
CA GLY A 114 -19.02 10.47 3.75
C GLY A 114 -19.44 11.70 2.93
N ARG A 115 -20.51 11.54 2.14
CA ARG A 115 -21.23 12.52 1.30
C ARG A 115 -20.63 12.92 -0.06
N ARG A 116 -21.35 12.42 -1.08
CA ARG A 116 -21.58 12.90 -2.48
C ARG A 116 -20.50 12.59 -3.54
N GLY A 117 -20.33 11.30 -3.81
CA GLY A 117 -19.90 10.78 -5.11
C GLY A 117 -19.87 9.24 -5.06
N ASN A 118 -20.77 8.55 -5.77
CA ASN A 118 -20.80 7.08 -5.78
C ASN A 118 -19.98 6.53 -6.96
N VAL A 119 -19.11 5.55 -6.71
CA VAL A 119 -18.57 4.68 -7.76
C VAL A 119 -19.51 3.49 -7.94
N SER A 120 -19.99 3.33 -9.17
CA SER A 120 -21.11 2.44 -9.50
C SER A 120 -20.72 1.03 -9.95
N SER A 121 -19.43 0.70 -10.11
CA SER A 121 -19.01 -0.68 -10.46
C SER A 121 -17.62 -1.07 -9.95
N VAL A 122 -17.46 -2.35 -9.61
CA VAL A 122 -16.19 -2.98 -9.22
C VAL A 122 -15.28 -3.08 -10.44
N ARG A 123 -15.88 -3.36 -11.61
CA ARG A 123 -15.25 -3.29 -12.93
C ARG A 123 -14.42 -2.02 -13.18
N ALA A 124 -14.90 -0.83 -12.77
CA ALA A 124 -14.16 0.42 -12.96
C ALA A 124 -12.91 0.52 -12.07
N ALA A 125 -12.94 0.00 -10.84
CA ALA A 125 -11.82 0.05 -9.91
C ALA A 125 -10.73 -0.99 -10.21
N VAL A 126 -11.12 -2.13 -10.78
CA VAL A 126 -10.19 -3.24 -11.06
C VAL A 126 -9.45 -3.03 -12.39
N SER A 127 -10.12 -2.50 -13.42
CA SER A 127 -9.51 -2.21 -14.75
C SER A 127 -8.40 -1.16 -14.71
N ILE A 128 -8.37 -0.31 -13.68
CA ILE A 128 -7.37 0.76 -13.51
C ILE A 128 -6.08 0.24 -12.86
N LEU A 129 -6.14 -0.82 -12.04
CA LEU A 129 -5.05 -1.19 -11.13
C LEU A 129 -4.51 -2.62 -11.34
N GLY A 130 -5.30 -3.56 -11.85
CA GLY A 130 -4.94 -4.98 -11.84
C GLY A 130 -4.98 -5.59 -10.44
N LEU A 131 -5.16 -6.92 -10.32
CA LEU A 131 -5.58 -7.57 -9.06
C LEU A 131 -4.61 -7.40 -7.89
N ASN A 132 -3.29 -7.43 -8.15
CA ASN A 132 -2.27 -7.24 -7.11
C ASN A 132 -2.15 -5.78 -6.67
N LYS A 133 -2.25 -4.83 -7.60
CA LYS A 133 -2.20 -3.40 -7.24
C LYS A 133 -3.53 -2.96 -6.65
N LEU A 134 -4.65 -3.56 -7.02
CA LEU A 134 -5.95 -3.38 -6.35
C LEU A 134 -5.89 -3.91 -4.91
N ARG A 135 -5.31 -5.09 -4.65
CA ARG A 135 -5.13 -5.58 -3.27
C ARG A 135 -4.27 -4.63 -2.45
N ASN A 136 -3.14 -4.19 -2.98
CA ASN A 136 -2.23 -3.28 -2.28
C ASN A 136 -2.83 -1.86 -2.13
N PHE A 137 -3.60 -1.40 -3.11
CA PHE A 137 -4.35 -0.15 -3.08
C PHE A 137 -5.53 -0.21 -2.11
N LEU A 138 -6.29 -1.31 -2.06
CA LEU A 138 -7.35 -1.55 -1.08
C LEU A 138 -6.79 -1.67 0.34
N LEU A 139 -5.63 -2.29 0.52
CA LEU A 139 -4.88 -2.25 1.78
C LEU A 139 -4.49 -0.81 2.13
N GLY A 140 -3.95 -0.04 1.19
CA GLY A 140 -3.65 1.38 1.33
C GLY A 140 -4.85 2.26 1.68
N LEU A 141 -6.00 2.02 1.06
CA LEU A 141 -7.25 2.73 1.31
C LEU A 141 -7.87 2.33 2.66
N SER A 142 -7.71 1.07 3.06
CA SER A 142 -8.17 0.57 4.37
C SER A 142 -7.33 1.19 5.49
N VAL A 143 -6.03 1.26 5.28
CA VAL A 143 -5.05 1.88 6.15
C VAL A 143 -5.25 3.41 6.20
N SER A 144 -5.42 4.08 5.05
CA SER A 144 -5.74 5.52 4.95
C SER A 144 -7.08 5.87 5.64
N ARG A 145 -8.08 4.98 5.58
CA ARG A 145 -9.35 5.14 6.34
C ARG A 145 -9.23 4.85 7.83
N LEU A 146 -8.33 3.96 8.24
CA LEU A 146 -7.99 3.83 9.65
C LEU A 146 -7.42 5.15 10.18
N TRP A 147 -6.77 5.94 9.32
CA TRP A 147 -6.04 7.15 9.64
C TRP A 147 -6.83 8.46 9.49
N SER A 148 -7.78 8.56 8.55
CA SER A 148 -8.55 9.78 8.26
C SER A 148 -9.50 10.25 9.38
N ARG A 149 -9.65 9.45 10.45
CA ARG A 149 -10.48 9.78 11.63
C ARG A 149 -9.67 9.95 12.92
N VAL A 150 -8.35 9.94 12.82
CA VAL A 150 -7.48 10.21 13.98
C VAL A 150 -7.41 11.72 14.16
N ARG A 151 -7.44 12.22 15.41
CA ARG A 151 -7.17 13.64 15.65
C ARG A 151 -5.75 13.92 15.20
N THR A 152 -5.61 14.80 14.21
CA THR A 152 -4.31 15.27 13.73
C THR A 152 -4.08 16.70 14.23
N PRO A 153 -2.83 17.13 14.42
CA PRO A 153 -2.52 18.51 14.76
C PRO A 153 -2.96 19.50 13.66
N ASP A 154 -3.15 20.77 14.00
CA ASP A 154 -3.73 21.78 13.07
C ASP A 154 -2.88 21.99 11.80
N ASN A 155 -1.57 21.83 11.89
CA ASN A 155 -0.62 21.92 10.77
C ASN A 155 -0.42 20.59 10.02
N TRP A 156 -1.21 19.55 10.29
CA TRP A 156 -1.19 18.31 9.53
C TRP A 156 -2.28 18.27 8.46
N SER A 157 -1.90 17.99 7.22
CA SER A 157 -2.84 17.78 6.12
C SER A 157 -2.91 16.31 5.73
N MET A 158 -4.01 15.65 6.09
CA MET A 158 -4.26 14.26 5.68
C MET A 158 -4.38 14.11 4.16
N ALA A 159 -4.88 15.14 3.47
CA ALA A 159 -4.96 15.16 2.02
C ALA A 159 -3.56 15.17 1.37
N ARG A 160 -2.64 15.99 1.88
CA ARG A 160 -1.25 16.01 1.40
C ARG A 160 -0.53 14.70 1.69
N PHE A 161 -0.70 14.16 2.92
CA PHE A 161 -0.14 12.86 3.29
C PHE A 161 -0.61 11.72 2.37
N ASN A 162 -1.92 11.59 2.17
CA ASN A 162 -2.47 10.56 1.30
C ASN A 162 -2.05 10.73 -0.16
N GLY A 163 -2.10 11.97 -0.67
CA GLY A 163 -1.70 12.28 -2.03
C GLY A 163 -0.23 11.95 -2.28
N HIS A 164 0.65 12.26 -1.32
CA HIS A 164 2.06 11.91 -1.35
C HIS A 164 2.25 10.38 -1.38
N ALA A 165 1.68 9.66 -0.42
CA ALA A 165 1.83 8.20 -0.33
C ALA A 165 1.38 7.49 -1.61
N ILE A 166 0.27 7.92 -2.22
CA ILE A 166 -0.22 7.37 -3.48
C ILE A 166 0.72 7.71 -4.64
N ALA A 167 1.16 8.96 -4.75
CA ALA A 167 2.09 9.38 -5.80
C ALA A 167 3.40 8.57 -5.74
N VAL A 168 3.97 8.40 -4.55
CA VAL A 168 5.18 7.59 -4.34
C VAL A 168 4.93 6.12 -4.67
N ALA A 169 3.78 5.55 -4.29
CA ALA A 169 3.42 4.17 -4.63
C ALA A 169 3.36 3.93 -6.15
N VAL A 170 2.69 4.82 -6.88
CA VAL A 170 2.57 4.76 -8.35
C VAL A 170 3.93 4.95 -9.01
N LEU A 171 4.71 5.93 -8.57
CA LEU A 171 6.05 6.18 -9.10
C LEU A 171 6.96 4.98 -8.86
N ALA A 172 7.02 4.46 -7.62
CA ALA A 172 7.87 3.31 -7.30
C ALA A 172 7.52 2.10 -8.17
N ASP A 173 6.23 1.78 -8.32
CA ASP A 173 5.75 0.67 -9.16
C ASP A 173 6.14 0.81 -10.64
N ARG A 174 6.25 2.04 -11.15
CA ARG A 174 6.69 2.30 -12.53
C ARG A 174 8.20 2.28 -12.67
N LEU A 175 8.93 2.83 -11.71
CA LEU A 175 10.40 2.85 -11.73
C LEU A 175 10.96 1.44 -11.74
N VAL A 176 10.38 0.51 -10.97
CA VAL A 176 10.83 -0.89 -10.94
C VAL A 176 10.56 -1.66 -12.24
N GLN A 177 9.69 -1.16 -13.13
CA GLN A 177 9.48 -1.74 -14.46
C GLN A 177 10.54 -1.27 -15.48
N LYS A 178 11.22 -0.15 -15.19
CA LYS A 178 12.18 0.51 -16.08
C LYS A 178 13.64 0.33 -15.63
N ALA A 179 13.87 -0.14 -14.41
CA ALA A 179 15.18 -0.39 -13.85
C ALA A 179 15.26 -1.80 -13.23
N PRO A 180 16.45 -2.44 -13.25
CA PRO A 180 16.63 -3.73 -12.59
C PRO A 180 16.66 -3.53 -11.07
N ILE A 181 15.50 -3.69 -10.43
CA ILE A 181 15.28 -3.53 -8.99
C ILE A 181 14.98 -4.89 -8.36
N GLU A 182 15.52 -5.13 -7.17
CA GLU A 182 15.23 -6.32 -6.37
C GLU A 182 13.81 -6.23 -5.79
N TYR A 183 13.07 -7.33 -5.84
CA TYR A 183 11.71 -7.42 -5.30
C TYR A 183 10.73 -6.35 -5.86
N PRO A 184 10.61 -6.21 -7.20
CA PRO A 184 9.79 -5.17 -7.83
C PRO A 184 8.31 -5.25 -7.44
N GLU A 185 7.79 -6.44 -7.13
CA GLU A 185 6.40 -6.65 -6.71
C GLU A 185 6.04 -5.97 -5.38
N GLY A 186 7.04 -5.59 -4.57
CA GLY A 186 6.87 -4.88 -3.31
C GLY A 186 6.82 -3.36 -3.43
N ALA A 187 7.13 -2.79 -4.60
CA ALA A 187 7.37 -1.36 -4.77
C ALA A 187 6.16 -0.48 -4.43
N PHE A 188 4.98 -0.86 -4.92
CA PHE A 188 3.75 -0.12 -4.62
C PHE A 188 3.45 -0.09 -3.12
N ALA A 189 3.54 -1.25 -2.45
CA ALA A 189 3.27 -1.36 -1.02
C ALA A 189 4.30 -0.59 -0.18
N ALA A 190 5.57 -0.63 -0.57
CA ALA A 190 6.62 0.14 0.06
C ALA A 190 6.36 1.65 -0.09
N GLY A 191 6.04 2.13 -1.30
CA GLY A 191 5.73 3.54 -1.56
C GLY A 191 4.53 4.06 -0.79
N LEU A 192 3.48 3.24 -0.69
CA LEU A 192 2.26 3.59 0.01
C LEU A 192 2.43 3.71 1.54
N LEU A 193 3.37 2.96 2.10
CA LEU A 193 3.54 2.81 3.55
C LEU A 193 4.82 3.44 4.10
N HIS A 194 5.68 4.00 3.25
CA HIS A 194 7.02 4.45 3.65
C HIS A 194 7.00 5.52 4.75
N ASP A 195 6.02 6.43 4.71
CA ASP A 195 5.90 7.56 5.62
C ASP A 195 4.87 7.36 6.74
N LEU A 196 4.43 6.12 6.98
CA LEU A 196 3.51 5.77 8.07
C LEU A 196 3.99 6.33 9.42
N GLY A 197 5.28 6.25 9.73
CA GLY A 197 5.88 6.80 10.93
C GLY A 197 5.61 8.29 11.13
N ARG A 198 5.53 9.09 10.06
CA ARG A 198 5.22 10.53 10.16
C ARG A 198 3.81 10.74 10.70
N LEU A 199 2.86 9.95 10.21
CA LEU A 199 1.49 9.97 10.69
C LEU A 199 1.40 9.45 12.14
N MET A 200 2.15 8.40 12.49
CA MET A 200 2.21 7.89 13.86
C MET A 200 2.72 8.97 14.82
N ILE A 201 3.80 9.68 14.44
CA ILE A 201 4.32 10.80 15.24
C ILE A 201 3.26 11.90 15.36
N ALA A 202 2.67 12.35 14.25
CA ALA A 202 1.68 13.42 14.26
C ALA A 202 0.46 13.10 15.15
N THR A 203 0.02 11.84 15.18
CA THR A 203 -1.21 11.44 15.87
C THR A 203 -1.00 10.95 17.30
N ALA A 204 0.10 10.25 17.57
CA ALA A 204 0.39 9.68 18.89
C ALA A 204 1.25 10.60 19.76
N LEU A 205 2.06 11.47 19.14
CA LEU A 205 3.02 12.38 19.79
C LEU A 205 2.85 13.81 19.25
N PRO A 206 1.66 14.44 19.41
CA PRO A 206 1.34 15.72 18.77
C PRO A 206 2.24 16.87 19.24
N ASP A 207 2.68 16.86 20.51
CA ASP A 207 3.56 17.90 21.06
C ASP A 207 4.99 17.76 20.49
N GLU A 208 5.51 16.54 20.42
CA GLU A 208 6.79 16.23 19.77
C GLU A 208 6.74 16.57 18.28
N PHE A 209 5.63 16.26 17.60
CA PHE A 209 5.42 16.63 16.21
C PHE A 209 5.55 18.15 16.00
N GLN A 210 4.94 18.97 16.87
CA GLN A 210 5.11 20.43 16.80
C GLN A 210 6.55 20.85 17.02
N ARG A 211 7.26 20.24 17.99
CA ARG A 211 8.66 20.56 18.28
C ARG A 211 9.58 20.18 17.12
N ILE A 212 9.36 19.02 16.49
CA ILE A 212 10.09 18.56 15.30
C ILE A 212 9.86 19.54 14.15
N HIS A 213 8.60 19.91 13.89
CA HIS A 213 8.25 20.87 12.84
C HIS A 213 8.90 22.24 13.08
N ALA A 214 8.78 22.80 14.29
CA ALA A 214 9.39 24.07 14.66
C ALA A 214 10.92 24.04 14.50
N MET A 215 11.57 22.95 14.93
CA MET A 215 13.02 22.82 14.79
C MET A 215 13.45 22.71 13.33
N ARG A 216 12.70 21.96 12.51
CA ARG A 216 12.97 21.86 11.07
C ARG A 216 12.92 23.24 10.41
N VAL A 217 11.85 23.99 10.68
CA VAL A 217 11.66 25.35 10.14
C VAL A 217 12.77 26.31 10.62
N SER A 218 13.17 26.26 11.90
CA SER A 218 14.16 27.19 12.45
C SER A 218 15.61 26.86 12.08
N SER A 219 15.94 25.57 11.93
CA SER A 219 17.32 25.12 11.73
C SER A 219 17.67 24.77 10.28
N GLY A 220 16.67 24.52 9.42
CA GLY A 220 16.87 24.05 8.06
C GLY A 220 17.50 22.66 7.97
N LYS A 221 17.55 21.90 9.08
CA LYS A 221 18.08 20.53 9.10
C LYS A 221 17.09 19.56 8.46
N PRO A 222 17.58 18.45 7.86
CA PRO A 222 16.72 17.38 7.36
C PRO A 222 15.76 16.85 8.42
N LEU A 223 14.54 16.46 8.02
CA LEU A 223 13.51 15.99 8.94
C LEU A 223 14.00 14.86 9.85
N VAL A 224 14.68 13.86 9.30
CA VAL A 224 15.19 12.70 10.05
C VAL A 224 16.11 13.13 11.20
N GLN A 225 16.97 14.13 10.98
CA GLN A 225 17.82 14.66 12.05
C GLN A 225 17.00 15.38 13.13
N CYS A 226 15.89 16.02 12.72
CA CYS A 226 15.00 16.67 13.65
C CYS A 226 14.21 15.68 14.51
N GLU A 227 13.78 14.58 13.92
CA GLU A 227 13.10 13.48 14.62
C GLU A 227 14.03 12.86 15.67
N TYR A 228 15.25 12.45 15.30
CA TYR A 228 16.20 11.89 16.27
C TYR A 228 16.50 12.84 17.43
N ALA A 229 16.62 14.14 17.16
CA ALA A 229 16.90 15.12 18.21
C ALA A 229 15.77 15.27 19.25
N ILE A 230 14.53 14.94 18.90
CA ILE A 230 13.36 15.14 19.77
C ILE A 230 12.83 13.82 20.34
N ILE A 231 12.81 12.75 19.55
CA ILE A 231 12.19 11.46 19.91
C ILE A 231 13.15 10.25 19.83
N ASP A 232 14.43 10.47 19.52
CA ASP A 232 15.47 9.42 19.45
C ASP A 232 15.16 8.26 18.48
N THR A 233 14.34 8.55 17.46
CA THR A 233 14.02 7.65 16.35
C THR A 233 13.59 8.47 15.13
N SER A 234 13.46 7.85 13.97
CA SER A 234 12.94 8.47 12.75
C SER A 234 11.60 7.88 12.30
N HIS A 235 10.87 8.61 11.46
CA HIS A 235 9.66 8.07 10.85
C HIS A 235 9.94 6.83 10.01
N ALA A 236 11.10 6.75 9.34
CA ALA A 236 11.50 5.59 8.55
C ALA A 236 11.63 4.32 9.41
N GLU A 237 12.25 4.44 10.58
CA GLU A 237 12.36 3.35 11.57
C GLU A 237 10.99 2.95 12.13
N LEU A 238 10.15 3.93 12.47
CA LEU A 238 8.80 3.68 12.97
C LEU A 238 7.94 2.98 11.92
N SER A 239 7.99 3.44 10.66
CA SER A 239 7.32 2.79 9.54
C SER A 239 7.80 1.35 9.39
N ALA A 240 9.11 1.11 9.26
CA ALA A 240 9.68 -0.23 9.08
C ALA A 240 9.31 -1.17 10.24
N SER A 241 9.34 -0.68 11.48
CA SER A 241 8.92 -1.43 12.67
C SER A 241 7.44 -1.80 12.63
N ALA A 242 6.56 -0.88 12.20
CA ALA A 242 5.15 -1.17 11.99
C ALA A 242 4.94 -2.25 10.91
N LEU A 243 5.66 -2.15 9.78
CA LEU A 243 5.58 -3.14 8.70
C LEU A 243 6.11 -4.53 9.14
N ALA A 244 7.16 -4.56 9.96
CA ALA A 244 7.66 -5.80 10.55
C ALA A 244 6.63 -6.46 11.47
N ARG A 245 5.94 -5.67 12.30
CA ARG A 245 4.84 -6.17 13.17
C ARG A 245 3.64 -6.67 12.37
N TRP A 246 3.45 -6.17 11.15
CA TRP A 246 2.44 -6.64 10.20
C TRP A 246 2.93 -7.80 9.32
N ASN A 247 4.13 -8.32 9.57
CA ASN A 247 4.71 -9.46 8.87
C ASN A 247 4.86 -9.24 7.34
N LEU A 248 5.09 -8.00 6.92
CA LEU A 248 5.38 -7.70 5.51
C LEU A 248 6.75 -8.27 5.09
N PRO A 249 6.96 -8.59 3.81
CA PRO A 249 8.25 -9.05 3.30
C PRO A 249 9.44 -8.16 3.70
N ALA A 250 10.55 -8.77 4.10
CA ALA A 250 11.77 -8.06 4.51
C ALA A 250 12.27 -7.02 3.49
N PRO A 251 12.22 -7.27 2.16
CA PRO A 251 12.60 -6.24 1.18
C PRO A 251 11.76 -4.95 1.26
N ILE A 252 10.46 -5.05 1.59
CA ILE A 252 9.60 -3.88 1.79
C ILE A 252 9.99 -3.13 3.07
N GLN A 253 10.24 -3.86 4.16
CA GLN A 253 10.66 -3.25 5.42
C GLN A 253 11.98 -2.50 5.26
N LYS A 254 12.98 -3.09 4.58
CA LYS A 254 14.28 -2.48 4.30
C LYS A 254 14.15 -1.28 3.37
N ALA A 255 13.33 -1.40 2.32
CA ALA A 255 13.07 -0.28 1.42
C ALA A 255 12.59 0.94 2.21
N VAL A 256 11.61 0.74 3.08
CA VAL A 256 11.06 1.78 3.95
C VAL A 256 12.06 2.25 5.01
N LEU A 257 12.92 1.39 5.56
CA LEU A 257 13.93 1.81 6.52
C LEU A 257 14.99 2.72 5.89
N TYR A 258 15.45 2.40 4.68
CA TYR A 258 16.58 3.04 4.02
C TYR A 258 16.18 4.06 2.95
N HIS A 259 14.90 4.43 2.80
CA HIS A 259 14.49 5.30 1.68
C HIS A 259 15.10 6.72 1.71
N HIS A 260 15.51 7.25 2.86
CA HIS A 260 16.28 8.52 2.92
C HIS A 260 17.76 8.34 2.60
N HIS A 261 18.30 7.15 2.85
CA HIS A 261 19.72 6.82 2.75
C HIS A 261 19.93 5.44 2.09
N PRO A 262 19.49 5.24 0.83
CA PRO A 262 19.57 3.93 0.18
C PRO A 262 21.00 3.46 -0.04
N GLU A 263 21.99 4.35 0.07
CA GLU A 263 23.41 4.01 0.10
C GLU A 263 23.83 3.17 1.31
N LEU A 264 23.06 3.24 2.41
CA LEU A 264 23.27 2.47 3.64
C LEU A 264 22.53 1.13 3.63
N ASP A 265 21.74 0.84 2.59
CA ASP A 265 21.05 -0.44 2.46
C ASP A 265 22.08 -1.59 2.31
N PRO A 266 22.10 -2.57 3.22
CA PRO A 266 23.08 -3.65 3.20
C PRO A 266 22.94 -4.59 1.99
N GLU A 267 21.80 -4.59 1.29
CA GLU A 267 21.59 -5.38 0.08
C GLU A 267 22.12 -4.68 -1.18
N ARG A 268 22.58 -3.42 -1.05
CA ARG A 268 23.12 -2.66 -2.17
C ARG A 268 24.39 -3.31 -2.73
N ARG A 269 24.38 -3.60 -4.03
CA ARG A 269 25.54 -4.12 -4.76
C ARG A 269 26.01 -3.13 -5.83
N PRO A 270 27.28 -2.69 -5.82
CA PRO A 270 27.83 -1.88 -6.89
C PRO A 270 27.73 -2.61 -8.25
N GLY A 271 27.11 -1.97 -9.24
CA GLY A 271 27.03 -2.50 -10.62
C GLY A 271 26.03 -3.64 -10.87
N GLY A 272 25.19 -4.01 -9.88
CA GLY A 272 24.19 -5.07 -10.00
C GLY A 272 22.73 -4.58 -10.02
N VAL A 273 21.80 -5.51 -9.79
CA VAL A 273 20.39 -5.21 -9.45
C VAL A 273 20.38 -4.28 -8.25
N GLN A 274 19.61 -3.19 -8.33
CA GLN A 274 19.55 -2.17 -7.27
C GLN A 274 18.52 -2.56 -6.21
N PRO A 275 18.73 -2.15 -4.93
CA PRO A 275 17.76 -2.45 -3.89
C PRO A 275 16.47 -1.65 -4.07
N LEU A 276 15.37 -2.17 -3.53
CA LEU A 276 14.07 -1.51 -3.58
C LEU A 276 14.08 -0.14 -2.88
N SER A 277 14.92 0.04 -1.85
CA SER A 277 15.15 1.33 -1.17
C SER A 277 15.56 2.45 -2.13
N LEU A 278 16.38 2.15 -3.15
CA LEU A 278 16.79 3.15 -4.14
C LEU A 278 15.62 3.59 -5.02
N ALA A 279 14.80 2.63 -5.48
CA ALA A 279 13.62 2.95 -6.27
C ALA A 279 12.62 3.79 -5.46
N LEU A 280 12.43 3.44 -4.19
CA LEU A 280 11.56 4.17 -3.28
C LEU A 280 12.09 5.58 -2.98
N ALA A 281 13.38 5.74 -2.75
CA ALA A 281 14.03 7.04 -2.55
C ALA A 281 13.81 7.97 -3.76
N VAL A 282 14.03 7.44 -4.98
CA VAL A 282 13.84 8.20 -6.22
C VAL A 282 12.36 8.54 -6.42
N ALA A 283 11.44 7.61 -6.15
CA ALA A 283 10.01 7.88 -6.21
C ALA A 283 9.58 9.00 -5.25
N ASN A 284 10.09 9.00 -4.01
CA ASN A 284 9.84 10.06 -3.03
C ASN A 284 10.35 11.43 -3.52
N ASP A 285 11.60 11.51 -4.00
CA ASP A 285 12.18 12.75 -4.50
C ASP A 285 11.40 13.31 -5.71
N VAL A 286 11.02 12.43 -6.64
CA VAL A 286 10.20 12.81 -7.81
C VAL A 286 8.81 13.28 -7.37
N ALA A 287 8.15 12.59 -6.43
CA ALA A 287 6.85 13.02 -5.91
C ALA A 287 6.93 14.41 -5.26
N ASN A 288 7.95 14.63 -4.41
CA ASN A 288 8.13 15.90 -3.72
C ASN A 288 8.38 17.06 -4.70
N SER A 289 9.27 16.86 -5.68
CA SER A 289 9.56 17.86 -6.72
C SER A 289 8.40 18.10 -7.69
N ALA A 290 7.52 17.11 -7.88
CA ALA A 290 6.31 17.22 -8.71
C ALA A 290 5.09 17.83 -7.98
N GLY A 291 5.30 18.40 -6.78
CA GLY A 291 4.23 19.09 -6.04
C GLY A 291 3.34 18.15 -5.20
N HIS A 292 3.76 16.91 -5.00
CA HIS A 292 3.07 15.93 -4.15
C HIS A 292 3.72 15.79 -2.77
N ALA A 293 4.29 16.86 -2.23
CA ALA A 293 4.99 16.86 -0.95
C ALA A 293 4.04 16.94 0.26
N ILE A 294 4.37 16.21 1.34
CA ILE A 294 3.62 16.25 2.61
C ILE A 294 3.72 17.64 3.25
N ALA A 295 4.95 18.16 3.40
CA ALA A 295 5.24 19.49 3.89
C ALA A 295 5.95 20.34 2.82
N ASP A 296 5.90 21.67 2.97
CA ASP A 296 6.54 22.57 1.99
C ASP A 296 8.06 22.47 2.06
N GLU A 297 8.62 22.14 3.23
CA GLU A 297 10.04 21.84 3.41
C GLU A 297 10.46 20.63 2.55
N ASP A 298 9.62 19.59 2.46
CA ASP A 298 9.94 18.39 1.65
C ASP A 298 10.04 18.76 0.16
N ALA A 299 9.16 19.65 -0.34
CA ALA A 299 9.22 20.14 -1.72
C ALA A 299 10.48 20.99 -1.98
N ARG A 300 10.92 21.80 -1.00
CA ARG A 300 12.11 22.66 -1.12
C ARG A 300 13.43 21.89 -1.07
N GLU A 301 13.47 20.83 -0.27
CA GLU A 301 14.65 19.98 -0.09
C GLU A 301 14.81 18.96 -1.23
N ALA A 302 13.72 18.64 -1.94
CA ALA A 302 13.74 17.66 -3.02
C ALA A 302 14.61 18.11 -4.21
N PRO A 303 15.48 17.24 -4.73
CA PRO A 303 16.20 17.53 -5.97
C PRO A 303 15.23 17.61 -7.16
N PRO A 304 15.60 18.29 -8.25
CA PRO A 304 14.82 18.25 -9.48
C PRO A 304 14.53 16.81 -9.91
N ALA A 305 13.31 16.54 -10.42
CA ALA A 305 12.88 15.19 -10.82
C ALA A 305 13.89 14.49 -11.76
N ARG A 306 14.47 15.25 -12.70
CA ARG A 306 15.51 14.77 -13.61
C ARG A 306 16.75 14.25 -12.88
N ASP A 307 17.18 14.95 -11.84
CA ASP A 307 18.36 14.59 -11.04
C ASP A 307 18.07 13.37 -10.17
N ALA A 308 16.88 13.30 -9.57
CA ALA A 308 16.42 12.11 -8.86
C ALA A 308 16.41 10.88 -9.77
N LEU A 309 15.80 10.98 -10.96
CA LEU A 309 15.72 9.90 -11.95
C LEU A 309 17.09 9.49 -12.51
N SER A 310 18.07 10.39 -12.52
CA SER A 310 19.45 10.08 -12.95
C SER A 310 20.09 8.97 -12.10
N ARG A 311 19.70 8.84 -10.82
CA ARG A 311 20.15 7.79 -9.89
C ARG A 311 19.77 6.39 -10.37
N LEU A 312 18.71 6.27 -11.18
CA LEU A 312 18.26 5.03 -11.85
C LEU A 312 18.59 5.01 -13.35
N LYS A 313 19.36 5.98 -13.85
CA LYS A 313 19.66 6.17 -15.29
C LYS A 313 18.41 6.48 -16.15
N LEU A 314 17.38 7.05 -15.54
CA LEU A 314 16.09 7.37 -16.18
C LEU A 314 15.88 8.87 -16.44
N ALA A 315 16.92 9.70 -16.35
CA ALA A 315 16.81 11.16 -16.58
C ALA A 315 16.24 11.53 -17.97
N HIS A 316 16.41 10.66 -18.96
CA HIS A 316 15.89 10.85 -20.32
C HIS A 316 14.37 10.60 -20.43
N GLU A 317 13.75 9.93 -19.45
CA GLU A 317 12.31 9.64 -19.42
C GLU A 317 11.52 10.58 -18.50
N THR A 318 12.15 11.64 -17.99
CA THR A 318 11.56 12.53 -16.97
C THR A 318 10.17 13.04 -17.37
N ASP A 319 10.05 13.62 -18.57
CA ASP A 319 8.78 14.21 -19.01
C ASP A 319 7.67 13.16 -19.17
N LEU A 320 8.03 11.98 -19.68
CA LEU A 320 7.09 10.87 -19.84
C LEU A 320 6.59 10.37 -18.48
N ILE A 321 7.49 10.18 -17.51
CA ILE A 321 7.15 9.70 -16.17
C ILE A 321 6.25 10.69 -15.44
N LEU A 322 6.51 11.99 -15.57
CA LEU A 322 5.69 13.04 -14.95
C LEU A 322 4.31 13.15 -15.60
N ALA A 323 4.22 13.17 -16.93
CA ALA A 323 2.93 13.24 -17.63
C ALA A 323 2.03 12.05 -17.28
N THR A 324 2.61 10.86 -17.31
CA THR A 324 1.86 9.64 -17.00
C THR A 324 1.51 9.53 -15.51
N LEU A 325 2.27 10.15 -14.59
CA LEU A 325 1.91 10.24 -13.17
C LEU A 325 0.65 11.10 -12.99
N GLU A 326 0.56 12.22 -13.70
CA GLU A 326 -0.63 13.09 -13.64
C GLU A 326 -1.88 12.35 -14.13
N GLU A 327 -1.75 11.58 -15.22
CA GLU A 327 -2.82 10.71 -15.74
C GLU A 327 -3.29 9.68 -14.71
N ASP A 328 -2.37 8.98 -14.04
CA ASP A 328 -2.71 7.97 -13.02
C ASP A 328 -3.36 8.59 -11.78
N LEU A 329 -2.97 9.82 -11.43
CA LEU A 329 -3.51 10.52 -10.26
C LEU A 329 -4.83 11.23 -10.54
N GLN A 330 -5.18 11.54 -11.79
CA GLN A 330 -6.43 12.24 -12.13
C GLN A 330 -7.69 11.50 -11.64
N PRO A 331 -7.88 10.19 -11.89
CA PRO A 331 -9.03 9.44 -11.38
C PRO A 331 -9.10 9.42 -9.85
N ILE A 332 -7.94 9.39 -9.19
CA ILE A 332 -7.82 9.36 -7.73
C ILE A 332 -8.22 10.72 -7.15
N LYS A 333 -7.71 11.81 -7.72
CA LYS A 333 -8.07 13.20 -7.33
C LYS A 333 -9.55 13.50 -7.59
N ALA A 334 -10.14 12.99 -8.67
CA ALA A 334 -11.55 13.17 -8.99
C ALA A 334 -12.49 12.40 -8.03
N SER A 335 -11.94 11.44 -7.29
CA SER A 335 -12.67 10.61 -6.32
C SER A 335 -12.35 11.00 -4.86
N MET A 336 -11.48 11.99 -4.64
CA MET A 336 -11.09 12.57 -3.35
C MET A 336 -11.85 13.84 -3.04
#